data_AF-A0A8T4Z715-F1
#
_entry.id   AF-A0A8T4Z715-F1
#
_cell.length_a   1.000
_cell.length_b   1.000
_cell.length_c   1.000
_cell.angle_alpha   90.00
_cell.angle_beta   90.00
_cell.angle_gamma   90.00
#
_symmetry.space_group_name_H-M   'P 1'
#
loop_
_entity.id
_entity.type
_entity.pdbx_description
1 polymer ?
#
loop_
_entity_poly.entity_id
_entity_poly.type
_entity_poly.pdbx_seq_one_letter_code
_entity_poly.pdbx_strand_id
1 'polypeptide(L)'
;MIGYDGFKHRKGSKIHACVDEGSMPLSIALGAGNGHDSKRIDELLEGLKEAPKELYADSAYDTEAIRYRLSSMNGGKHTREP
;
A
#
# COMPACT_ATOMS: atom_id res chain seq x y z
N MET A 1 7.12 -2.71 -16.19
CA MET A 1 8.30 -2.02 -15.64
C MET A 1 9.17 -3.06 -14.94
N ILE A 2 10.39 -3.35 -15.43
CA ILE A 2 11.26 -4.40 -14.87
C ILE A 2 12.39 -3.75 -14.07
N GLY A 3 12.57 -4.17 -12.81
CA GLY A 3 13.66 -3.74 -11.93
C GLY A 3 14.54 -4.91 -11.50
N TYR A 4 15.77 -4.62 -11.07
CA TYR A 4 16.69 -5.63 -10.54
C TYR A 4 16.79 -5.52 -9.01
N ASP A 5 16.22 -6.48 -8.30
CA ASP A 5 16.31 -6.60 -6.85
C ASP A 5 17.71 -7.10 -6.48
N GLY A 6 18.54 -6.20 -5.95
CA GLY A 6 19.92 -6.51 -5.55
C GLY A 6 20.02 -7.43 -4.33
N PHE A 7 18.98 -7.52 -3.50
CA PHE A 7 18.96 -8.44 -2.37
C PHE A 7 18.58 -9.86 -2.81
N LYS A 8 17.60 -9.99 -3.72
CA LYS A 8 17.14 -11.28 -4.25
C LYS A 8 17.86 -11.71 -5.53
N HIS A 9 18.83 -10.93 -6.01
CA HIS A 9 19.57 -11.12 -7.27
C HIS A 9 18.69 -11.50 -8.47
N ARG A 10 17.54 -10.83 -8.63
CA ARG A 10 16.57 -11.19 -9.68
C ARG A 10 15.98 -9.96 -10.37
N LYS A 11 15.78 -10.09 -11.68
CA LYS A 11 14.98 -9.12 -12.46
C LYS A 11 13.52 -9.48 -12.33
N GLY A 12 12.66 -8.48 -12.15
CA GLY A 12 11.23 -8.72 -12.06
C GLY A 12 10.40 -7.46 -11.93
N SER A 13 9.09 -7.69 -11.83
CA SER A 13 8.09 -6.70 -11.46
C SER A 13 7.45 -7.14 -10.15
N LYS A 14 6.92 -6.20 -9.39
CA LYS A 14 6.07 -6.46 -8.24
C LYS A 14 4.62 -6.15 -8.63
N ILE A 15 3.70 -6.99 -8.15
CA ILE A 15 2.26 -6.74 -8.23
C ILE A 15 1.82 -6.48 -6.81
N HIS A 16 1.20 -5.34 -6.58
CA HIS A 16 0.61 -4.98 -5.30
C HIS A 16 -0.90 -4.98 -5.49
N ALA A 17 -1.63 -5.64 -4.59
CA ALA A 17 -3.07 -5.78 -4.69
C ALA A 17 -3.72 -5.41 -3.35
N CYS A 18 -4.77 -4.62 -3.42
CA CYS A 18 -5.70 -4.40 -2.32
C CYS A 18 -6.96 -5.23 -2.63
N VAL A 19 -7.41 -6.01 -1.66
CA VAL A 19 -8.55 -6.91 -1.80
C VAL A 19 -9.54 -6.68 -0.66
N ASP A 20 -10.79 -7.06 -0.86
CA ASP A 20 -11.77 -7.14 0.22
C ASP A 20 -11.64 -8.46 1.02
N GLU A 21 -12.50 -8.64 2.02
CA GLU A 21 -12.58 -9.84 2.86
C GLU A 21 -12.89 -11.12 2.07
N GLY A 22 -13.48 -10.99 0.89
CA GLY A 22 -13.76 -12.09 -0.04
C GLY A 22 -12.61 -12.38 -1.01
N SER A 23 -11.45 -11.73 -0.84
CA SER A 23 -10.31 -11.78 -1.77
C SER A 23 -10.61 -11.20 -3.16
N MET A 24 -11.65 -10.39 -3.29
CA MET A 24 -11.95 -9.70 -4.55
C MET A 24 -10.99 -8.52 -4.71
N PRO A 25 -10.26 -8.41 -5.83
CA PRO A 25 -9.38 -7.28 -6.08
C PRO A 25 -10.16 -5.96 -6.16
N LEU A 26 -9.81 -5.02 -5.29
CA LEU A 26 -10.35 -3.65 -5.27
C LEU A 26 -9.44 -2.69 -6.04
N SER A 27 -8.12 -2.88 -5.93
CA SER A 27 -7.12 -2.05 -6.61
C SER A 27 -5.82 -2.83 -6.85
N ILE A 28 -5.13 -2.55 -7.95
CA ILE A 28 -3.87 -3.18 -8.33
C ILE A 28 -2.87 -2.12 -8.80
N ALA A 29 -1.63 -2.20 -8.30
CA ALA A 29 -0.53 -1.34 -8.72
C ALA A 29 0.67 -2.19 -9.17
N LEU A 30 1.39 -1.70 -10.19
CA LEU A 30 2.57 -2.39 -10.73
C LEU A 30 3.86 -1.64 -10.34
N GLY A 31 4.82 -2.38 -9.79
CA GLY A 31 6.12 -1.88 -9.37
C GLY A 31 7.29 -2.55 -10.10
N ALA A 32 8.44 -1.87 -10.13
CA ALA A 32 9.69 -2.50 -10.50
C ALA A 32 10.13 -3.46 -9.38
N GLY A 33 10.85 -4.53 -9.72
CA GLY A 33 11.33 -5.53 -8.75
C GLY A 33 12.14 -4.96 -7.58
N ASN A 34 12.83 -3.84 -7.79
CA ASN A 34 13.63 -3.13 -6.80
C ASN A 34 12.90 -1.98 -6.10
N GLY A 35 11.65 -1.71 -6.46
CA GLY A 35 10.85 -0.67 -5.82
C GLY A 35 10.50 -1.07 -4.39
N HIS A 36 10.60 -0.12 -3.46
CA HIS A 36 10.14 -0.33 -2.08
C HIS A 36 8.62 -0.43 -2.05
N ASP A 37 8.08 -1.39 -1.29
CA ASP A 37 6.66 -1.77 -1.36
C ASP A 37 5.72 -0.62 -0.95
N SER A 38 6.10 0.15 0.08
CA SER A 38 5.37 1.36 0.53
C SER A 38 5.11 2.40 -0.57
N LYS A 39 5.89 2.41 -1.65
CA LYS A 39 5.75 3.42 -2.73
C LYS A 39 4.48 3.25 -3.57
N ARG A 40 3.76 2.13 -3.43
CA ARG A 40 2.54 1.84 -4.19
C ARG A 40 1.26 2.03 -3.40
N ILE A 41 1.37 2.43 -2.13
CA ILE A 41 0.20 2.59 -1.26
C ILE A 41 -0.75 3.68 -1.74
N ASP A 42 -0.24 4.84 -2.17
CA ASP A 42 -1.08 5.94 -2.64
C ASP A 42 -1.87 5.53 -3.89
N GLU A 43 -1.20 4.87 -4.84
CA GLU A 43 -1.81 4.33 -6.06
C GLU A 43 -2.91 3.29 -5.74
N LEU A 44 -2.67 2.43 -4.73
CA LEU A 44 -3.68 1.47 -4.28
C LEU A 44 -4.89 2.16 -3.65
N LEU A 45 -4.67 3.12 -2.75
CA LEU A 45 -5.71 3.84 -2.02
C LEU A 45 -6.55 4.73 -2.95
N GLU A 46 -5.93 5.37 -3.95
CA GLU A 46 -6.64 6.14 -4.98
C GLU A 46 -7.56 5.28 -5.86
N GLY A 47 -7.25 3.99 -6.00
CA GLY A 47 -8.11 3.04 -6.71
C GLY A 47 -9.34 2.57 -5.92
N LEU A 48 -9.42 2.89 -4.62
CA LEU A 48 -10.58 2.51 -3.80
C LEU A 48 -11.73 3.49 -4.01
N LYS A 49 -12.96 2.96 -4.12
CA LYS A 49 -14.17 3.78 -4.25
C LYS A 49 -14.48 4.57 -2.97
N GLU A 50 -14.11 4.02 -1.83
CA GLU A 50 -14.36 4.57 -0.51
C GLU A 50 -13.11 4.38 0.36
N ALA A 51 -12.91 5.26 1.33
CA ALA A 51 -11.80 5.13 2.25
C ALA A 51 -12.00 3.91 3.16
N PRO A 52 -10.99 3.04 3.33
CA PRO A 52 -11.14 1.84 4.13
C PRO A 52 -11.23 2.21 5.61
N LYS A 53 -12.16 1.56 6.33
CA LYS A 53 -12.26 1.68 7.79
C LYS A 53 -11.05 1.04 8.48
N GLU A 54 -10.64 -0.12 7.99
CA GLU A 54 -9.48 -0.88 8.45
C GLU A 54 -8.68 -1.35 7.24
N LEU A 55 -7.35 -1.39 7.37
CA LEU A 55 -6.44 -1.88 6.34
C LEU A 55 -5.40 -2.81 6.99
N TYR A 56 -5.38 -4.06 6.54
CA TYR A 56 -4.38 -5.04 6.94
C TYR A 56 -3.30 -5.11 5.87
N ALA A 57 -2.04 -4.93 6.25
CA ALA A 57 -0.92 -4.92 5.32
C ALA A 57 0.35 -5.47 5.97
N ASP A 58 1.32 -5.85 5.12
CA ASP A 58 2.67 -6.21 5.56
C ASP A 58 3.38 -5.03 6.25
N SER A 59 4.36 -5.31 7.10
CA SER A 59 5.12 -4.29 7.84
C SER A 59 5.80 -3.27 6.92
N ALA A 60 6.13 -3.62 5.67
CA ALA A 60 6.66 -2.68 4.69
C ALA A 60 5.68 -1.53 4.34
N TYR A 61 4.38 -1.68 4.65
CA TYR A 61 3.35 -0.65 4.50
C TYR A 61 3.02 0.07 5.80
N ASP A 62 3.63 -0.30 6.92
CA ASP A 62 3.34 0.28 8.22
C ASP A 62 4.32 1.42 8.54
N THR A 63 4.10 2.56 7.90
CA THR A 63 4.89 3.78 8.15
C THR A 63 4.00 4.90 8.67
N GLU A 64 4.57 5.81 9.46
CA GLU A 64 3.86 7.01 9.96
C GLU A 64 3.19 7.82 8.84
N ALA A 65 3.86 7.94 7.70
CA ALA A 65 3.31 8.63 6.53
C ALA A 65 2.03 7.95 6.01
N ILE A 66 2.00 6.62 5.97
CA ILE A 66 0.84 5.84 5.53
C ILE A 66 -0.29 5.95 6.55
N ARG A 67 0.01 5.84 7.85
CA ARG A 67 -0.99 6.03 8.92
C ARG A 67 -1.63 7.42 8.87
N TYR A 68 -0.81 8.46 8.67
CA TYR A 68 -1.29 9.84 8.51
C TYR A 68 -2.18 10.01 7.27
N ARG A 69 -1.80 9.39 6.15
CA ARG A 69 -2.58 9.43 4.91
C ARG A 69 -3.96 8.80 5.10
N LEU A 70 -4.01 7.61 5.72
CA LEU A 70 -5.27 6.89 6.00
C LEU A 70 -6.19 7.66 6.94
N SER A 71 -5.63 8.21 8.02
CA SER A 71 -6.42 9.03 8.97
C SER A 71 -6.98 10.29 8.32
N SER A 72 -6.23 10.92 7.42
CA SER A 72 -6.70 12.07 6.64
C SER A 72 -7.83 11.71 5.66
N MET A 73 -7.80 10.51 5.06
CA MET A 73 -8.88 10.03 4.18
C MET A 73 -10.18 9.76 4.93
N ASN A 74 -10.10 9.26 6.16
CA ASN A 74 -11.27 8.97 7.01
C ASN A 74 -11.82 10.19 7.75
N GLY A 75 -11.30 11.40 7.48
CA GLY A 75 -11.70 12.63 8.17
C GLY A 75 -11.29 12.69 9.65
N GLY A 76 -10.42 11.77 10.09
CA GLY A 76 -9.97 11.65 11.47
C GLY A 76 -8.92 12.71 11.81
N LYS A 77 -9.17 13.51 12.85
CA LYS A 77 -8.12 14.27 13.53
C LYS A 77 -7.24 13.27 14.26
N HIS A 78 -5.95 13.23 13.94
CA HIS A 78 -4.97 12.40 14.65
C HIS A 78 -4.86 12.86 16.12
N THR A 79 -5.60 12.21 17.02
CA THR A 79 -5.39 12.32 18.47
C THR A 79 -4.33 11.32 18.87
N ARG A 80 -3.21 11.84 19.37
CA ARG A 80 -2.20 11.05 20.07
C ARG A 80 -2.84 10.53 21.36
N GLU A 81 -2.92 9.23 21.55
CA GLU A 81 -3.02 8.69 22.91
C GLU A 81 -1.61 8.65 23.53
N PRO A 82 -1.50 8.95 24.84
CA PRO A 82 -0.24 9.25 25.54
C PRO A 82 0.71 8.06 25.67
#